data_AF-A0A4R5YGX6-F1
#
_entry.id   AF-A0A4R5YGX6-F1
#
_cell.length_a   1.000
_cell.length_b   1.000
_cell.length_c   1.000
_cell.angle_alpha   90.00
_cell.angle_beta   90.00
_cell.angle_gamma   90.00
#
_symmetry.space_group_name_H-M   'P 1'
#
loop_
_entity.id
_entity.type
_entity.pdbx_description
1 polymer ?
#
loop_
_entity_poly.entity_id
_entity_poly.type
_entity_poly.pdbx_seq_one_letter_code
_entity_poly.pdbx_strand_id
1 'polypeptide(L)'
;MSCREPSRPCRSVERACSCRRRYASPLWTGWTDDLNRLRSHPESYTGRVPHRRARLVSPAQSELKDALGALRDELALPDAFPSDVQAEAGHAATAVPTDPAAAGLVDLRGIPFLTIDPEGSTDLDQAMHIERAGDGAVLHYAIADVPAYVTFGGAVDAEARRRGQTIYAPDGRVPLHPAVLSEDAASLLPDRDRRAFVWRFELDAGARPTTTTLTRAVVRSRAQWSYVDAQRAVNDGTAPDTLRHLVWFGEERARRESERGGASLNLPETRIAPTTDGYTLEIDEGVPLEDANAQVSLMTGMAAAELMIAGRVGILRTMPPASDEDVAAFRAQTAGFGLPWAEGVSYGDYLRDLPRTPLGRVVREHAAGLFRGASYAAFDGELPELTEQAAIAAPYAHVTAPLRRLVDRWALLVCEALANRREVPHEVRSTLDELPSIMGRSSQLAGRLDAGAVDRVEAALLHGREGEVFEAVVLRRRDDGARVALTQPPVEATVAAVEGAPGSLVRVRLTRTDIATGTTEFTAV
;
A
#
# COMPACT_ATOMS: atom_id res chain seq x y z
N MET A 1 -41.10 2.22 -42.18
CA MET A 1 -41.63 2.36 -43.56
C MET A 1 -40.79 3.46 -44.21
N SER A 2 -40.08 3.37 -45.34
CA SER A 2 -39.93 2.45 -46.48
C SER A 2 -38.70 3.00 -47.25
N CYS A 3 -37.62 2.23 -47.49
CA CYS A 3 -37.10 1.77 -48.81
C CYS A 3 -36.95 2.87 -49.91
N ARG A 4 -35.90 2.98 -50.74
CA ARG A 4 -34.64 2.28 -51.04
C ARG A 4 -33.84 3.19 -52.03
N GLU A 5 -32.52 3.00 -52.08
CA GLU A 5 -31.51 3.33 -53.13
C GLU A 5 -31.96 3.21 -54.62
N PRO A 6 -31.20 3.62 -55.68
CA PRO A 6 -29.72 3.52 -55.84
C PRO A 6 -28.98 4.54 -56.76
N SER A 7 -27.63 4.59 -56.71
CA SER A 7 -26.79 4.84 -57.92
C SER A 7 -25.28 4.56 -57.74
N ARG A 8 -24.87 3.40 -58.28
CA ARG A 8 -23.73 3.05 -59.18
C ARG A 8 -22.25 3.51 -58.96
N PRO A 9 -21.28 2.71 -59.49
CA PRO A 9 -19.86 2.65 -59.07
C PRO A 9 -18.82 2.89 -60.20
N CYS A 10 -17.53 2.55 -59.93
CA CYS A 10 -16.34 2.33 -60.80
C CYS A 10 -15.32 3.50 -60.82
N ARG A 11 -13.99 3.35 -60.54
CA ARG A 11 -12.94 2.46 -61.11
C ARG A 11 -11.69 2.40 -60.17
N SER A 12 -11.16 1.21 -59.82
CA SER A 12 -9.83 0.59 -60.18
C SER A 12 -8.59 1.53 -60.20
N VAL A 13 -7.39 1.21 -59.70
CA VAL A 13 -6.45 0.13 -60.12
C VAL A 13 -5.32 -0.08 -59.09
N GLU A 14 -4.80 -1.32 -59.03
CA GLU A 14 -3.60 -1.85 -58.37
C GLU A 14 -2.27 -1.08 -58.59
N ARG A 15 -1.33 -1.14 -57.62
CA ARG A 15 0.01 -1.79 -57.73
C ARG A 15 1.02 -1.34 -56.65
N ALA A 16 1.68 -2.37 -56.09
CA ALA A 16 3.10 -2.49 -55.73
C ALA A 16 3.80 -1.42 -54.87
N CYS A 17 4.38 -1.85 -53.74
CA CYS A 17 5.67 -1.33 -53.30
C CYS A 17 6.54 -2.44 -52.70
N SER A 18 7.75 -2.58 -53.25
CA SER A 18 8.81 -3.49 -52.82
C SER A 18 10.13 -2.71 -52.78
N CYS A 19 11.08 -3.23 -51.99
CA CYS A 19 12.50 -2.84 -51.83
C CYS A 19 12.80 -1.73 -50.84
N ARG A 20 13.84 -1.78 -49.98
CA ARG A 20 14.90 -2.75 -49.59
C ARG A 20 15.58 -2.14 -48.32
N ARG A 21 15.90 -2.86 -47.24
CA ARG A 21 17.20 -3.55 -46.90
C ARG A 21 18.42 -2.59 -46.87
N ARG A 22 19.37 -2.57 -45.91
CA ARG A 22 20.16 -3.55 -45.08
C ARG A 22 20.85 -2.74 -43.93
N TYR A 23 21.36 -3.29 -42.82
CA TYR A 23 22.45 -4.28 -42.55
C TYR A 23 22.22 -4.85 -41.12
N ALA A 24 22.27 -6.15 -40.76
CA ALA A 24 23.25 -7.25 -40.85
C ALA A 24 24.46 -7.17 -39.87
N SER A 25 24.41 -8.10 -38.88
CA SER A 25 25.29 -8.63 -37.77
C SER A 25 26.83 -8.70 -38.02
N PRO A 26 27.75 -9.15 -37.08
CA PRO A 26 27.64 -10.22 -36.04
C PRO A 26 28.54 -10.13 -34.77
N LEU A 27 28.66 -11.27 -34.03
CA LEU A 27 29.42 -11.62 -32.80
C LEU A 27 28.49 -11.62 -31.56
N TRP A 28 28.11 -12.73 -30.91
CA TRP A 28 28.93 -13.81 -30.34
C TRP A 28 28.17 -15.15 -30.29
N THR A 29 28.91 -16.25 -30.46
CA THR A 29 28.51 -17.66 -30.34
C THR A 29 29.09 -18.28 -29.06
N GLY A 30 28.35 -19.24 -28.48
CA GLY A 30 28.67 -19.99 -27.26
C GLY A 30 27.85 -19.42 -26.10
N TRP A 31 26.92 -20.12 -25.47
CA TRP A 31 27.10 -21.39 -24.79
C TRP A 31 25.80 -22.21 -24.78
N THR A 32 25.91 -23.51 -25.04
CA THR A 32 24.95 -24.54 -24.64
C THR A 32 25.67 -25.46 -23.65
N ASP A 33 24.89 -26.03 -22.73
CA ASP A 33 25.23 -26.98 -21.65
C ASP A 33 25.69 -26.37 -20.31
N ASP A 34 24.72 -26.12 -19.42
CA ASP A 34 24.69 -26.80 -18.12
C ASP A 34 23.29 -26.71 -17.46
N LEU A 35 22.36 -27.52 -17.96
CA LEU A 35 21.07 -27.81 -17.34
C LEU A 35 21.25 -28.92 -16.30
N ASN A 36 21.55 -28.55 -15.05
CA ASN A 36 21.18 -29.24 -13.80
C ASN A 36 22.25 -29.00 -12.73
N ARG A 37 21.99 -28.07 -11.81
CA ARG A 37 22.25 -28.16 -10.36
C ARG A 37 22.22 -26.74 -9.80
N LEU A 38 21.13 -26.42 -9.08
CA LEU A 38 21.06 -25.54 -7.90
C LEU A 38 19.58 -25.49 -7.48
N ARG A 39 19.05 -26.64 -7.05
CA ARG A 39 17.82 -26.73 -6.26
C ARG A 39 18.20 -26.61 -4.80
N SER A 40 18.08 -25.42 -4.23
CA SER A 40 17.85 -25.16 -2.81
C SER A 40 17.73 -23.65 -2.60
N HIS A 41 16.53 -23.09 -2.79
CA HIS A 41 16.20 -21.73 -2.38
C HIS A 41 15.30 -21.81 -1.14
N PRO A 42 15.79 -21.49 0.06
CA PRO A 42 14.93 -21.19 1.18
C PRO A 42 14.55 -19.69 1.20
N GLU A 43 13.36 -19.44 1.70
CA GLU A 43 12.86 -18.18 2.29
C GLU A 43 12.42 -17.06 1.33
N SER A 44 11.11 -17.07 1.08
CA SER A 44 10.32 -16.04 0.43
C SER A 44 10.34 -14.72 1.21
N TYR A 45 10.93 -13.69 0.61
CA TYR A 45 10.88 -12.31 1.07
C TYR A 45 9.53 -11.68 0.66
N THR A 46 8.61 -11.49 1.62
CA THR A 46 7.35 -10.77 1.40
C THR A 46 7.45 -9.34 1.94
N GLY A 47 7.92 -8.40 1.11
CA GLY A 47 7.70 -6.99 1.36
C GLY A 47 6.28 -6.62 0.93
N ARG A 48 5.39 -6.50 1.92
CA ARG A 48 3.99 -6.04 1.90
C ARG A 48 3.22 -6.13 0.58
N VAL A 49 2.52 -7.24 0.44
CA VAL A 49 1.30 -7.41 -0.34
C VAL A 49 0.14 -6.75 0.44
N PRO A 50 -0.94 -6.26 -0.20
CA PRO A 50 -2.17 -5.94 0.53
C PRO A 50 -2.63 -7.18 1.30
N HIS A 51 -2.68 -7.08 2.62
CA HIS A 51 -3.14 -8.15 3.51
C HIS A 51 -4.31 -7.63 4.34
N ARG A 52 -5.17 -8.56 4.79
CA ARG A 52 -6.28 -8.31 5.68
C ARG A 52 -5.78 -7.63 6.95
N ARG A 53 -6.15 -6.37 7.17
CA ARG A 53 -5.90 -5.69 8.45
C ARG A 53 -7.09 -5.92 9.36
N ALA A 54 -6.85 -6.61 10.46
CA ALA A 54 -7.84 -6.78 11.51
C ALA A 54 -7.63 -5.73 12.60
N ARG A 55 -8.70 -5.19 13.20
CA ARG A 55 -8.64 -4.26 14.34
C ARG A 55 -9.63 -4.68 15.43
N LEU A 56 -9.18 -4.83 16.66
CA LEU A 56 -10.02 -5.15 17.81
C LEU A 56 -10.78 -3.91 18.28
N VAL A 57 -12.12 -3.99 18.33
CA VAL A 57 -13.01 -2.84 18.63
C VAL A 57 -13.03 -2.49 20.12
N SER A 58 -12.72 -3.44 21.01
CA SER A 58 -12.64 -3.19 22.45
C SER A 58 -11.45 -3.90 23.10
N PRO A 59 -10.63 -3.18 23.89
CA PRO A 59 -9.48 -3.75 24.61
C PRO A 59 -9.86 -4.37 25.97
N ALA A 60 -11.14 -4.68 26.23
CA ALA A 60 -11.55 -5.41 27.44
C ALA A 60 -10.72 -6.70 27.61
N GLN A 61 -10.39 -7.08 28.85
CA GLN A 61 -9.57 -8.26 29.15
C GLN A 61 -10.20 -9.51 28.52
N SER A 62 -9.58 -9.98 27.44
CA SER A 62 -10.09 -11.04 26.59
C SER A 62 -8.94 -11.97 26.21
N GLU A 63 -9.23 -13.25 26.06
CA GLU A 63 -8.22 -14.27 25.74
C GLU A 63 -7.45 -13.95 24.44
N LEU A 64 -8.14 -13.36 23.46
CA LEU A 64 -7.53 -12.91 22.20
C LEU A 64 -6.52 -11.79 22.43
N LYS A 65 -6.82 -10.83 23.32
CA LYS A 65 -5.88 -9.74 23.64
C LYS A 65 -4.61 -10.28 24.29
N ASP A 66 -4.74 -11.21 25.22
CA ASP A 66 -3.59 -11.83 25.88
C ASP A 66 -2.75 -12.64 24.88
N ALA A 67 -3.41 -13.37 23.96
CA ALA A 67 -2.75 -14.11 22.90
C ALA A 67 -1.99 -13.19 21.91
N LEU A 68 -2.57 -12.03 21.56
CA LEU A 68 -1.91 -11.02 20.72
C LEU A 68 -0.74 -10.37 21.47
N GLY A 69 -0.86 -10.13 22.77
CA GLY A 69 0.24 -9.67 23.63
C GLY A 69 1.40 -10.66 23.64
N ALA A 70 1.13 -11.93 23.90
CA ALA A 70 2.14 -12.99 23.90
C ALA A 70 2.84 -13.14 22.54
N LEU A 71 2.11 -12.97 21.43
CA LEU A 71 2.70 -12.97 20.08
C LEU A 71 3.68 -11.81 19.88
N ARG A 72 3.36 -10.61 20.38
CA ARG A 72 4.29 -9.47 20.30
C ARG A 72 5.57 -9.73 21.10
N ASP A 73 5.45 -10.34 22.27
CA ASP A 73 6.58 -10.71 23.10
C ASP A 73 7.45 -11.79 22.43
N GLU A 74 6.83 -12.82 21.84
CA GLU A 74 7.50 -13.88 21.06
C GLU A 74 8.30 -13.29 19.88
N LEU A 75 7.71 -12.30 19.20
CA LEU A 75 8.34 -11.59 18.09
C LEU A 75 9.35 -10.53 18.55
N ALA A 76 9.54 -10.35 19.86
CA ALA A 76 10.41 -9.36 20.46
C ALA A 76 10.16 -7.93 19.93
N LEU A 77 8.87 -7.58 19.74
CA LEU A 77 8.52 -6.24 19.30
C LEU A 77 8.91 -5.19 20.35
N PRO A 78 9.51 -4.06 19.95
CA PRO A 78 9.82 -2.99 20.88
C PRO A 78 8.56 -2.44 21.55
N ASP A 79 8.53 -2.44 22.88
CA ASP A 79 7.40 -1.89 23.64
C ASP A 79 7.61 -0.38 23.88
N ALA A 80 8.42 -0.02 24.87
CA ALA A 80 8.76 1.37 25.16
C ALA A 80 9.96 1.91 24.38
N PHE A 81 9.99 3.22 24.15
CA PHE A 81 11.21 3.90 23.70
C PHE A 81 12.20 4.06 24.85
N PRO A 82 13.51 3.83 24.61
CA PRO A 82 14.56 4.14 25.57
C PRO A 82 14.55 5.60 26.06
N SER A 83 15.09 5.86 27.25
CA SER A 83 15.02 7.18 27.90
C SER A 83 15.80 8.27 27.17
N ASP A 84 16.94 7.93 26.56
CA ASP A 84 17.72 8.82 25.71
C ASP A 84 16.96 9.20 24.43
N VAL A 85 16.27 8.25 23.81
CA VAL A 85 15.38 8.48 22.66
C VAL A 85 14.24 9.42 23.03
N GLN A 86 13.59 9.20 24.19
CA GLN A 86 12.52 10.07 24.69
C GLN A 86 13.02 11.49 24.99
N ALA A 87 14.21 11.62 25.58
CA ALA A 87 14.81 12.90 25.90
C ALA A 87 15.14 13.70 24.62
N GLU A 88 15.77 13.06 23.62
CA GLU A 88 16.05 13.68 22.32
C GLU A 88 14.76 14.10 21.61
N ALA A 89 13.75 13.23 21.58
CA ALA A 89 12.46 13.52 20.97
C ALA A 89 11.73 14.70 21.65
N GLY A 90 11.72 14.73 22.99
CA GLY A 90 11.12 15.84 23.75
C GLY A 90 11.86 17.17 23.53
N HIS A 91 13.19 17.14 23.41
CA HIS A 91 13.96 18.33 23.06
C HIS A 91 13.65 18.79 21.64
N ALA A 92 13.67 17.90 20.65
CA ALA A 92 13.36 18.23 19.26
C ALA A 92 11.93 18.80 19.09
N ALA A 93 10.95 18.24 19.81
CA ALA A 93 9.57 18.72 19.79
C ALA A 93 9.41 20.20 20.19
N THR A 94 10.32 20.73 21.00
CA THR A 94 10.28 22.13 21.48
C THR A 94 11.30 23.04 20.78
N ALA A 95 12.43 22.48 20.34
CA ALA A 95 13.52 23.25 19.76
C ALA A 95 13.36 23.54 18.26
N VAL A 96 12.62 22.70 17.52
CA VAL A 96 12.43 22.89 16.08
C VAL A 96 11.49 24.07 15.82
N PRO A 97 11.95 25.15 15.15
CA PRO A 97 11.13 26.32 14.91
C PRO A 97 10.02 26.03 13.89
N THR A 98 8.80 26.43 14.21
CA THR A 98 7.64 26.38 13.30
C THR A 98 7.20 27.75 12.79
N ASP A 99 7.86 28.83 13.22
CA ASP A 99 7.70 30.14 12.60
C ASP A 99 8.52 30.18 11.28
N PRO A 100 7.95 30.64 10.16
CA PRO A 100 8.64 30.63 8.87
C PRO A 100 9.95 31.41 8.86
N ALA A 101 10.00 32.57 9.52
CA ALA A 101 11.19 33.43 9.54
C ALA A 101 12.28 32.80 10.42
N ALA A 102 11.92 32.30 11.60
CA ALA A 102 12.87 31.60 12.48
C ALA A 102 13.39 30.29 11.86
N ALA A 103 12.56 29.57 11.10
CA ALA A 103 12.95 28.35 10.41
C ALA A 103 13.72 28.61 9.10
N GLY A 104 13.69 29.83 8.56
CA GLY A 104 14.23 30.15 7.23
C GLY A 104 13.49 29.43 6.11
N LEU A 105 12.18 29.20 6.26
CA LEU A 105 11.34 28.44 5.34
C LEU A 105 10.28 29.31 4.69
N VAL A 106 9.79 28.87 3.53
CA VAL A 106 8.68 29.53 2.84
C VAL A 106 7.42 29.47 3.70
N ASP A 107 6.71 30.60 3.81
CA ASP A 107 5.41 30.67 4.47
C ASP A 107 4.30 30.27 3.51
N LEU A 108 3.76 29.06 3.69
CA LEU A 108 2.61 28.55 2.95
C LEU A 108 1.37 28.39 3.85
N ARG A 109 1.36 29.02 5.02
CA ARG A 109 0.20 28.99 5.94
C ARG A 109 -1.05 29.59 5.29
N GLY A 110 -0.91 30.44 4.28
CA GLY A 110 -2.04 31.01 3.54
C GLY A 110 -2.84 30.00 2.70
N ILE A 111 -2.25 28.84 2.36
CA ILE A 111 -2.96 27.79 1.61
C ILE A 111 -3.86 27.00 2.58
N PRO A 112 -5.15 26.82 2.28
CA PRO A 112 -6.09 26.17 3.19
C PRO A 112 -6.00 24.64 3.07
N PHE A 113 -4.88 24.07 3.50
CA PHE A 113 -4.69 22.62 3.57
C PHE A 113 -5.73 21.96 4.47
N LEU A 114 -6.10 20.73 4.16
CA LEU A 114 -6.87 19.83 5.03
C LEU A 114 -6.22 18.44 5.06
N THR A 115 -6.52 17.65 6.09
CA THR A 115 -6.15 16.22 6.14
C THR A 115 -7.41 15.35 5.98
N ILE A 116 -7.25 14.14 5.47
CA ILE A 116 -8.32 13.14 5.34
C ILE A 116 -7.72 11.78 5.70
N ASP A 117 -8.19 11.22 6.81
CA ASP A 117 -7.60 10.02 7.41
C ASP A 117 -8.71 9.15 8.05
N PRO A 118 -8.40 7.92 8.50
CA PRO A 118 -9.34 7.17 9.34
C PRO A 118 -9.71 7.95 10.61
N GLU A 119 -10.92 7.74 11.09
CA GLU A 119 -11.42 8.40 12.31
C GLU A 119 -10.49 8.13 13.51
N GLY A 120 -10.17 9.20 14.25
CA GLY A 120 -9.29 9.14 15.43
C GLY A 120 -7.78 9.14 15.13
N SER A 121 -7.37 9.30 13.87
CA SER A 121 -5.94 9.38 13.51
C SER A 121 -5.26 10.61 14.15
N THR A 122 -4.06 10.42 14.67
CA THR A 122 -3.24 11.48 15.30
C THR A 122 -1.90 11.69 14.61
N ASP A 123 -1.40 10.67 13.91
CA ASP A 123 -0.16 10.64 13.13
C ASP A 123 -0.40 11.06 11.68
N LEU A 124 -0.77 12.34 11.50
CA LEU A 124 -1.16 12.90 10.21
C LEU A 124 0.09 13.25 9.39
N ASP A 125 0.51 12.34 8.52
CA ASP A 125 1.65 12.52 7.62
C ASP A 125 1.39 13.58 6.53
N GLN A 126 0.14 13.75 6.15
CA GLN A 126 -0.26 14.32 4.86
C GLN A 126 -1.35 15.37 5.02
N ALA A 127 -1.20 16.48 4.30
CA ALA A 127 -2.27 17.46 4.12
C ALA A 127 -2.32 17.90 2.67
N MET A 128 -3.52 18.15 2.13
CA MET A 128 -3.69 18.50 0.72
C MET A 128 -4.57 19.73 0.53
N HIS A 129 -4.33 20.41 -0.58
CA HIS A 129 -5.19 21.44 -1.14
C HIS A 129 -5.17 21.31 -2.66
N ILE A 130 -6.35 21.16 -3.27
CA ILE A 130 -6.51 21.13 -4.72
C ILE A 130 -7.49 22.20 -5.15
N GLU A 131 -7.15 22.91 -6.22
CA GLU A 131 -7.96 23.96 -6.82
C GLU A 131 -7.98 23.77 -8.34
N ARG A 132 -9.14 23.91 -8.96
CA ARG A 132 -9.29 23.83 -10.43
C ARG A 132 -8.71 25.09 -11.08
N ALA A 133 -7.92 24.92 -12.13
CA ALA A 133 -7.28 26.00 -12.87
C ALA A 133 -7.54 25.78 -14.37
N GLY A 134 -8.55 26.46 -14.91
CA GLY A 134 -9.04 26.18 -16.27
C GLY A 134 -9.65 24.78 -16.38
N ASP A 135 -9.20 24.00 -17.36
CA ASP A 135 -9.57 22.59 -17.51
C ASP A 135 -8.74 21.66 -16.60
N GLY A 136 -7.61 22.14 -16.08
CA GLY A 136 -6.72 21.42 -15.16
C GLY A 136 -6.90 21.77 -13.68
N ALA A 137 -5.83 21.60 -12.91
CA ALA A 137 -5.81 21.91 -11.47
C ALA A 137 -4.40 22.22 -10.95
N VAL A 138 -4.33 22.87 -9.79
CA VAL A 138 -3.12 22.97 -8.98
C VAL A 138 -3.33 22.20 -7.69
N LEU A 139 -2.49 21.20 -7.43
CA LEU A 139 -2.51 20.39 -6.21
C LEU A 139 -1.26 20.72 -5.39
N HIS A 140 -1.47 21.11 -4.13
CA HIS A 140 -0.44 21.18 -3.10
C HIS A 140 -0.61 20.01 -2.15
N TYR A 141 0.47 19.27 -1.93
CA TYR A 141 0.49 18.11 -1.05
C TYR A 141 1.66 18.23 -0.07
N ALA A 142 1.31 18.57 1.17
CA ALA A 142 2.23 18.75 2.27
C ALA A 142 2.47 17.42 2.97
N ILE A 143 3.74 17.07 3.14
CA ILE A 143 4.21 15.88 3.84
C ILE A 143 5.01 16.32 5.08
N ALA A 144 4.75 15.73 6.23
CA ALA A 144 5.41 16.06 7.50
C ALA A 144 6.95 16.08 7.37
N ASP A 145 7.59 17.16 7.83
CA ASP A 145 9.05 17.34 7.77
C ASP A 145 9.78 16.63 8.93
N VAL A 146 9.63 15.31 9.02
CA VAL A 146 10.33 14.46 10.00
C VAL A 146 11.85 14.67 10.03
N PRO A 147 12.57 14.86 8.89
CA PRO A 147 13.98 15.24 8.89
C PRO A 147 14.35 16.45 9.76
N ALA A 148 13.42 17.36 10.04
CA ALA A 148 13.68 18.50 10.93
C ALA A 148 13.79 18.10 12.41
N TYR A 149 13.14 17.00 12.81
CA TYR A 149 13.03 16.54 14.19
C TYR A 149 13.98 15.38 14.51
N VAL A 150 14.51 14.71 13.49
CA VAL A 150 15.35 13.51 13.64
C VAL A 150 16.75 13.79 13.09
N THR A 151 17.71 13.94 13.99
CA THR A 151 19.12 14.18 13.66
C THR A 151 19.78 12.87 13.20
N PHE A 152 20.49 12.88 12.06
CA PHE A 152 21.27 11.71 11.62
C PHE A 152 22.31 11.31 12.67
N GLY A 153 22.36 10.02 13.01
CA GLY A 153 23.22 9.50 14.07
C GLY A 153 22.76 9.80 15.50
N GLY A 154 21.64 10.51 15.69
CA GLY A 154 21.01 10.71 17.00
C GLY A 154 20.32 9.44 17.54
N ALA A 155 19.90 9.49 18.79
CA ALA A 155 19.18 8.41 19.46
C ALA A 155 17.85 8.09 18.75
N VAL A 156 17.11 9.12 18.30
CA VAL A 156 15.85 8.90 17.56
C VAL A 156 16.12 8.27 16.20
N ASP A 157 17.18 8.65 15.49
CA ASP A 157 17.58 8.03 14.22
C ASP A 157 17.97 6.56 14.40
N ALA A 158 18.82 6.26 15.39
CA ALA A 158 19.26 4.90 15.68
C ALA A 158 18.06 3.98 15.99
N GLU A 159 17.11 4.46 16.79
CA GLU A 159 15.91 3.71 17.13
C GLU A 159 14.95 3.56 15.94
N ALA A 160 14.77 4.61 15.12
CA ALA A 160 13.97 4.55 13.92
C ALA A 160 14.56 3.56 12.89
N ARG A 161 15.89 3.47 12.77
CA ARG A 161 16.57 2.45 11.95
C ARG A 161 16.39 1.04 12.51
N ARG A 162 16.37 0.87 13.83
CA ARG A 162 16.09 -0.42 14.48
C ARG A 162 14.67 -0.90 14.19
N ARG A 163 13.69 0.01 14.24
CA ARG A 163 12.26 -0.28 14.01
C ARG A 163 11.91 -0.40 12.51
N GLY A 164 12.45 0.46 11.67
CA GLY A 164 12.24 0.52 10.22
C GLY A 164 10.86 1.05 9.78
N GLN A 165 9.78 0.65 10.46
CA GLN A 165 8.42 1.16 10.21
C GLN A 165 7.54 1.03 11.45
N THR A 166 6.40 1.74 11.45
CA THR A 166 5.32 1.46 12.40
C THR A 166 4.72 0.10 12.05
N ILE A 167 4.63 -0.78 13.05
CA ILE A 167 4.00 -2.10 12.93
C ILE A 167 2.61 -2.03 13.56
N TYR A 168 1.59 -2.50 12.85
CA TYR A 168 0.20 -2.47 13.32
C TYR A 168 -0.19 -3.88 13.77
N ALA A 169 -0.73 -3.98 14.99
CA ALA A 169 -1.37 -5.19 15.52
C ALA A 169 -2.89 -4.97 15.57
N PRO A 170 -3.72 -6.01 15.67
CA PRO A 170 -5.16 -5.79 15.80
C PRO A 170 -5.56 -4.97 17.01
N ASP A 171 -4.83 -5.07 18.11
CA ASP A 171 -5.09 -4.40 19.38
C ASP A 171 -4.22 -3.15 19.61
N GLY A 172 -3.45 -2.70 18.62
CA GLY A 172 -2.61 -1.52 18.79
C GLY A 172 -1.57 -1.30 17.69
N ARG A 173 -0.55 -0.50 17.99
CA ARG A 173 0.57 -0.25 17.07
C ARG A 173 1.88 -0.11 17.84
N VAL A 174 2.97 -0.49 17.19
CA VAL A 174 4.34 -0.23 17.61
C VAL A 174 4.86 0.91 16.72
N PRO A 175 4.87 2.16 17.20
CA PRO A 175 5.18 3.33 16.38
C PRO A 175 6.67 3.38 16.01
N LEU A 176 6.97 3.95 14.84
CA LEU A 176 8.34 4.20 14.38
C LEU A 176 9.06 5.27 15.21
N HIS A 177 8.34 6.33 15.59
CA HIS A 177 8.87 7.46 16.34
C HIS A 177 8.12 7.64 17.67
N PRO A 178 8.73 8.30 18.68
CA PRO A 178 8.03 8.67 19.90
C PRO A 178 6.79 9.53 19.62
N ALA A 179 5.72 9.32 20.38
CA ALA A 179 4.43 9.98 20.16
C ALA A 179 4.51 11.52 20.21
N VAL A 180 5.40 12.08 21.04
CA VAL A 180 5.65 13.54 21.09
C VAL A 180 6.09 14.11 19.73
N LEU A 181 6.70 13.29 18.87
CA LEU A 181 7.01 13.66 17.49
C LEU A 181 5.90 13.24 16.54
N SER A 182 5.56 11.95 16.51
CA SER A 182 4.69 11.39 15.46
C SER A 182 3.23 11.80 15.58
N GLU A 183 2.74 12.05 16.79
CA GLU A 183 1.32 12.33 17.07
C GLU A 183 1.08 13.78 17.49
N ASP A 184 2.13 14.60 17.56
CA ASP A 184 2.02 16.03 17.89
C ASP A 184 2.97 16.90 17.06
N ALA A 185 4.26 16.96 17.41
CA ALA A 185 5.14 18.03 16.94
C ALA A 185 5.34 18.04 15.41
N ALA A 186 5.43 16.87 14.78
CA ALA A 186 5.58 16.71 13.33
C ALA A 186 4.26 16.41 12.62
N SER A 187 3.23 15.96 13.34
CA SER A 187 1.91 15.66 12.78
C SER A 187 1.22 16.93 12.25
N LEU A 188 0.60 16.85 11.07
CA LEU A 188 -0.08 17.95 10.39
C LEU A 188 -1.48 18.25 10.97
N LEU A 189 -1.56 18.29 12.30
CA LEU A 189 -2.77 18.59 13.08
C LEU A 189 -3.39 19.95 12.67
N PRO A 190 -4.73 20.07 12.76
CA PRO A 190 -5.43 21.29 12.38
C PRO A 190 -5.05 22.47 13.29
N ASP A 191 -5.03 23.67 12.68
CA ASP A 191 -4.76 24.96 13.31
C ASP A 191 -3.39 25.09 14.00
N ARG A 192 -2.45 24.23 13.64
CA ARG A 192 -1.06 24.28 14.11
C ARG A 192 -0.11 24.62 12.96
N ASP A 193 0.87 25.47 13.24
CA ASP A 193 1.99 25.69 12.32
C ASP A 193 2.90 24.47 12.37
N ARG A 194 3.18 23.92 11.19
CA ARG A 194 3.96 22.70 11.01
C ARG A 194 4.91 22.85 9.84
N ARG A 195 6.10 22.26 9.96
CA ARG A 195 7.05 22.15 8.85
C ARG A 195 6.63 21.01 7.93
N ALA A 196 6.73 21.23 6.63
CA ALA A 196 6.38 20.23 5.63
C ALA A 196 7.26 20.32 4.38
N PHE A 197 7.42 19.19 3.71
CA PHE A 197 7.77 19.13 2.29
C PHE A 197 6.48 19.30 1.49
N VAL A 198 6.37 20.37 0.70
CA VAL A 198 5.19 20.65 -0.10
C VAL A 198 5.49 20.34 -1.56
N TRP A 199 4.90 19.26 -2.05
CA TRP A 199 4.82 18.96 -3.47
C TRP A 199 3.76 19.85 -4.10
N ARG A 200 4.10 20.54 -5.19
CA ARG A 200 3.14 21.28 -6.01
C ARG A 200 3.10 20.68 -7.39
N PHE A 201 1.91 20.28 -7.82
CA PHE A 201 1.62 19.76 -9.14
C PHE A 201 0.72 20.72 -9.89
N GLU A 202 1.15 21.13 -11.09
CA GLU A 202 0.24 21.65 -12.10
C GLU A 202 -0.27 20.47 -12.92
N LEU A 203 -1.58 20.38 -13.06
CA LEU A 203 -2.27 19.25 -13.65
C LEU A 203 -3.02 19.70 -14.90
N ASP A 204 -2.97 18.91 -15.97
CA ASP A 204 -3.82 19.09 -17.14
C ASP A 204 -5.27 18.60 -16.91
N ALA A 205 -6.10 18.67 -17.95
CA ALA A 205 -7.50 18.21 -17.90
C ALA A 205 -7.68 16.72 -17.56
N GLY A 206 -6.65 15.90 -17.76
CA GLY A 206 -6.63 14.48 -17.40
C GLY A 206 -5.93 14.20 -16.08
N ALA A 207 -5.73 15.22 -15.23
CA ALA A 207 -5.00 15.13 -13.98
C ALA A 207 -3.57 14.56 -14.14
N ARG A 208 -2.90 14.85 -15.27
CA ARG A 208 -1.49 14.52 -15.48
C ARG A 208 -0.61 15.68 -14.99
N PRO A 209 0.43 15.40 -14.20
CA PRO A 209 1.44 16.40 -13.87
C PRO A 209 2.10 16.95 -15.12
N THR A 210 1.98 18.26 -15.34
CA THR A 210 2.73 19.01 -16.37
C THR A 210 3.95 19.70 -15.76
N THR A 211 3.82 20.14 -14.51
CA THR A 211 4.90 20.72 -13.71
C THR A 211 4.86 20.11 -12.31
N THR A 212 6.03 19.70 -11.81
CA THR A 212 6.20 19.23 -10.41
C THR A 212 7.32 20.04 -9.75
N THR A 213 7.03 20.62 -8.59
CA THR A 213 8.04 21.30 -7.75
C THR A 213 7.94 20.80 -6.32
N LEU A 214 9.04 20.85 -5.57
CA LEU A 214 9.10 20.45 -4.18
C LEU A 214 9.84 21.50 -3.35
N THR A 215 9.20 21.98 -2.28
CA THR A 215 9.74 23.04 -1.42
C THR A 215 9.52 22.68 0.05
N ARG A 216 10.50 22.94 0.91
CA ARG A 216 10.29 22.91 2.37
C ARG A 216 9.64 24.21 2.83
N ALA A 217 8.57 24.10 3.60
CA ALA A 217 7.74 25.23 4.00
C ALA A 217 7.18 25.06 5.41
N VAL A 218 6.65 26.14 5.97
CA VAL A 218 5.71 26.09 7.09
C VAL A 218 4.29 26.16 6.53
N VAL A 219 3.44 25.24 6.95
CA VAL A 219 2.03 25.14 6.57
C VAL A 219 1.14 25.19 7.82
N ARG A 220 -0.16 25.40 7.60
CA ARG A 220 -1.20 25.25 8.64
C ARG A 220 -2.40 24.53 8.04
N SER A 221 -2.64 23.29 8.50
CA SER A 221 -3.88 22.58 8.17
C SER A 221 -5.07 23.30 8.81
N ARG A 222 -6.19 23.39 8.11
CA ARG A 222 -7.41 24.11 8.53
C ARG A 222 -8.48 23.20 9.08
N ALA A 223 -8.43 21.93 8.70
CA ALA A 223 -9.41 20.94 9.11
C ALA A 223 -8.80 19.54 9.02
N GLN A 224 -9.22 18.69 9.94
CA GLN A 224 -9.00 17.26 9.90
C GLN A 224 -10.34 16.59 9.60
N TRP A 225 -10.38 15.78 8.55
CA TRP A 225 -11.58 15.04 8.15
C TRP A 225 -11.39 13.55 8.34
N SER A 226 -12.45 12.87 8.76
CA SER A 226 -12.56 11.43 8.53
C SER A 226 -12.96 11.18 7.08
N TYR A 227 -12.55 10.05 6.50
CA TYR A 227 -13.01 9.66 5.16
C TYR A 227 -14.54 9.63 5.05
N VAL A 228 -15.23 9.13 6.09
CA VAL A 228 -16.68 9.01 6.13
C VAL A 228 -17.35 10.38 6.13
N ASP A 229 -16.88 11.32 6.96
CA ASP A 229 -17.46 12.66 7.03
C ASP A 229 -17.18 13.47 5.76
N ALA A 230 -15.97 13.32 5.19
CA ALA A 230 -15.61 13.95 3.93
C ALA A 230 -16.50 13.45 2.78
N GLN A 231 -16.72 12.14 2.68
CA GLN A 231 -17.63 11.55 1.69
C GLN A 231 -19.07 12.03 1.90
N ARG A 232 -19.55 12.08 3.15
CA ARG A 232 -20.89 12.59 3.47
C ARG A 232 -21.04 14.03 3.04
N ALA A 233 -20.08 14.90 3.35
CA ALA A 233 -20.11 16.30 2.96
C ALA A 233 -20.11 16.48 1.42
N VAL A 234 -19.39 15.63 0.69
CA VAL A 234 -19.42 15.63 -0.79
C VAL A 234 -20.83 15.26 -1.29
N ASN A 235 -21.42 14.21 -0.75
CA ASN A 235 -22.76 13.74 -1.14
C ASN A 235 -23.85 14.78 -0.83
N ASP A 236 -23.74 15.45 0.32
CA ASP A 236 -24.70 16.46 0.77
C ASP A 236 -24.49 17.83 0.10
N GLY A 237 -23.44 17.99 -0.72
CA GLY A 237 -23.10 19.26 -1.36
C GLY A 237 -22.57 20.33 -0.40
N THR A 238 -22.14 19.95 0.80
CA THR A 238 -21.63 20.84 1.86
C THR A 238 -20.09 20.82 1.96
N ALA A 239 -19.43 19.95 1.21
CA ALA A 239 -17.97 19.83 1.21
C ALA A 239 -17.26 21.10 0.70
N PRO A 240 -16.11 21.47 1.30
CA PRO A 240 -15.23 22.51 0.77
C PRO A 240 -14.70 22.15 -0.62
N ASP A 241 -14.29 23.17 -1.37
CA ASP A 241 -13.87 23.08 -2.78
C ASP A 241 -12.79 22.02 -3.00
N THR A 242 -11.79 21.94 -2.13
CA THR A 242 -10.74 20.92 -2.17
C THR A 242 -11.29 19.50 -2.21
N LEU A 243 -12.28 19.16 -1.37
CA LEU A 243 -12.86 17.80 -1.37
C LEU A 243 -13.71 17.55 -2.62
N ARG A 244 -14.44 18.56 -3.11
CA ARG A 244 -15.20 18.44 -4.37
C ARG A 244 -14.27 18.23 -5.57
N HIS A 245 -13.14 18.93 -5.60
CA HIS A 245 -12.13 18.80 -6.64
C HIS A 245 -11.34 17.49 -6.54
N LEU A 246 -11.22 16.90 -5.35
CA LEU A 246 -10.63 15.58 -5.15
C LEU A 246 -11.44 14.48 -5.86
N VAL A 247 -12.76 14.62 -5.98
CA VAL A 247 -13.60 13.67 -6.74
C VAL A 247 -13.18 13.64 -8.22
N TRP A 248 -13.12 14.80 -8.88
CA TRP A 248 -12.64 14.90 -10.26
C TRP A 248 -11.22 14.34 -10.40
N PHE A 249 -10.33 14.68 -9.47
CA PHE A 249 -8.96 14.19 -9.49
C PHE A 249 -8.93 12.66 -9.40
N GLY A 250 -9.66 12.06 -8.46
CA GLY A 250 -9.74 10.61 -8.30
C GLY A 250 -10.23 9.90 -9.56
N GLU A 251 -11.29 10.42 -10.19
CA GLU A 251 -11.82 9.86 -11.45
C GLU A 251 -10.79 9.90 -12.58
N GLU A 252 -10.16 11.06 -12.81
CA GLU A 252 -9.15 11.18 -13.86
C GLU A 252 -7.94 10.29 -13.56
N ARG A 253 -7.47 10.26 -12.31
CA ARG A 253 -6.33 9.42 -11.92
C ARG A 253 -6.62 7.93 -12.04
N ALA A 254 -7.85 7.48 -11.76
CA ALA A 254 -8.27 6.12 -12.02
C ALA A 254 -8.21 5.77 -13.52
N ARG A 255 -8.62 6.70 -14.41
CA ARG A 255 -8.44 6.53 -15.87
C ARG A 255 -6.95 6.44 -16.24
N ARG A 256 -6.10 7.29 -15.66
CA ARG A 256 -4.64 7.24 -15.89
C ARG A 256 -4.00 5.94 -15.40
N GLU A 257 -4.51 5.36 -14.31
CA GLU A 257 -4.08 4.07 -13.80
C GLU A 257 -4.46 2.93 -14.76
N SER A 258 -5.71 2.91 -15.24
CA SER A 258 -6.14 1.95 -16.27
C SER A 258 -5.29 2.04 -17.54
N GLU A 259 -5.05 3.26 -18.05
CA GLU A 259 -4.23 3.48 -19.25
C GLU A 259 -2.80 2.95 -19.14
N ARG A 260 -2.22 2.96 -17.93
CA ARG A 260 -0.86 2.43 -17.70
C ARG A 260 -0.84 0.93 -17.41
N GLY A 261 -2.01 0.29 -17.24
CA GLY A 261 -2.14 -1.11 -16.83
C GLY A 261 -1.94 -1.34 -15.33
N GLY A 262 -2.01 -0.27 -14.52
CA GLY A 262 -1.89 -0.36 -13.07
C GLY A 262 -3.17 -0.86 -12.39
N ALA A 263 -3.00 -1.33 -11.16
CA ALA A 263 -4.06 -1.86 -10.32
C ALA A 263 -3.87 -1.41 -8.86
N SER A 264 -4.84 -0.68 -8.33
CA SER A 264 -4.97 -0.45 -6.88
C SER A 264 -5.78 -1.58 -6.26
N LEU A 265 -5.17 -2.34 -5.35
CA LEU A 265 -5.88 -3.34 -4.57
C LEU A 265 -6.24 -2.75 -3.20
N ASN A 266 -7.46 -2.24 -3.09
CA ASN A 266 -8.01 -1.75 -1.84
C ASN A 266 -8.76 -2.90 -1.17
N LEU A 267 -8.16 -3.46 -0.12
CA LEU A 267 -8.77 -4.48 0.71
C LEU A 267 -9.56 -3.81 1.84
N PRO A 268 -10.78 -4.29 2.13
CA PRO A 268 -11.58 -3.74 3.21
C PRO A 268 -10.91 -3.95 4.57
N GLU A 269 -11.13 -3.01 5.49
CA GLU A 269 -10.71 -3.18 6.88
C GLU A 269 -11.62 -4.21 7.55
N THR A 270 -11.02 -5.15 8.28
CA THR A 270 -11.76 -6.08 9.13
C THR A 270 -11.68 -5.58 10.58
N ARG A 271 -12.81 -5.45 11.26
CA ARG A 271 -12.88 -5.14 12.68
C ARG A 271 -13.37 -6.37 13.44
N ILE A 272 -12.73 -6.68 14.56
CA ILE A 272 -13.06 -7.79 15.43
C ILE A 272 -13.83 -7.20 16.60
N ALA A 273 -15.12 -7.50 16.66
CA ALA A 273 -16.00 -7.04 17.73
C ALA A 273 -16.27 -8.18 18.72
N PRO A 274 -16.09 -7.96 20.04
CA PRO A 274 -16.52 -8.95 21.02
C PRO A 274 -18.06 -9.02 21.05
N THR A 275 -18.57 -10.21 21.32
CA THR A 275 -19.99 -10.52 21.49
C THR A 275 -20.21 -11.23 22.83
N THR A 276 -21.46 -11.50 23.20
CA THR A 276 -21.77 -12.31 24.40
C THR A 276 -21.18 -13.71 24.35
N ASP A 277 -21.02 -14.26 23.14
CA ASP A 277 -20.70 -15.67 22.90
C ASP A 277 -19.32 -15.87 22.23
N GLY A 278 -18.48 -14.84 22.18
CA GLY A 278 -17.17 -14.90 21.51
C GLY A 278 -16.86 -13.64 20.70
N TYR A 279 -16.44 -13.79 19.45
CA TYR A 279 -16.06 -12.68 18.57
C TYR A 279 -16.80 -12.74 17.23
N THR A 280 -17.02 -11.58 16.63
CA THR A 280 -17.54 -11.45 15.26
C THR A 280 -16.66 -10.52 14.44
N LEU A 281 -16.83 -10.58 13.12
CA LEU A 281 -16.14 -9.74 12.16
C LEU A 281 -17.09 -8.70 11.59
N GLU A 282 -16.76 -7.44 11.79
CA GLU A 282 -17.35 -6.30 11.08
C GLU A 282 -16.43 -5.93 9.92
N ILE A 283 -16.99 -5.61 8.76
CA ILE A 283 -16.22 -5.32 7.56
C ILE A 283 -16.52 -3.89 7.15
N ASP A 284 -15.47 -3.09 7.01
CA ASP A 284 -15.54 -1.73 6.47
C ASP A 284 -15.00 -1.73 5.03
N GLU A 285 -15.90 -1.54 4.06
CA GLU A 285 -15.58 -1.50 2.64
C GLU A 285 -14.97 -0.14 2.20
N GLY A 286 -14.80 0.80 3.13
CA GLY A 286 -14.30 2.15 2.85
C GLY A 286 -15.27 2.97 1.99
N VAL A 287 -14.82 4.16 1.58
CA VAL A 287 -15.61 5.09 0.75
C VAL A 287 -14.85 5.49 -0.52
N PRO A 288 -15.53 5.83 -1.63
CA PRO A 288 -14.86 6.23 -2.87
C PRO A 288 -13.83 7.36 -2.73
N LEU A 289 -14.07 8.31 -1.82
CA LEU A 289 -13.13 9.40 -1.56
C LEU A 289 -11.78 8.92 -0.99
N GLU A 290 -11.74 7.78 -0.30
CA GLU A 290 -10.50 7.16 0.15
C GLU A 290 -9.64 6.71 -1.03
N ASP A 291 -10.26 6.08 -2.04
CA ASP A 291 -9.60 5.68 -3.29
C ASP A 291 -9.06 6.90 -4.05
N ALA A 292 -9.84 8.00 -4.08
CA ALA A 292 -9.42 9.25 -4.69
C ALA A 292 -8.23 9.89 -3.96
N ASN A 293 -8.23 9.89 -2.63
CA ASN A 293 -7.11 10.38 -1.81
C ASN A 293 -5.84 9.54 -2.02
N ALA A 294 -5.97 8.21 -2.10
CA ALA A 294 -4.85 7.30 -2.34
C ALA A 294 -4.10 7.62 -3.65
N GLN A 295 -4.82 8.09 -4.68
CA GLN A 295 -4.21 8.52 -5.95
C GLN A 295 -3.28 9.73 -5.82
N VAL A 296 -3.47 10.59 -4.81
CA VAL A 296 -2.56 11.72 -4.53
C VAL A 296 -1.19 11.19 -4.09
N SER A 297 -1.20 10.24 -3.15
CA SER A 297 0.00 9.54 -2.70
C SER A 297 0.66 8.74 -3.82
N LEU A 298 -0.14 8.05 -4.65
CA LEU A 298 0.37 7.27 -5.78
C LEU A 298 1.08 8.16 -6.81
N MET A 299 0.45 9.27 -7.21
CA MET A 299 1.03 10.24 -8.13
C MET A 299 2.31 10.85 -7.59
N THR A 300 2.33 11.21 -6.31
CA THR A 300 3.51 11.79 -5.65
C THR A 300 4.69 10.81 -5.61
N GLY A 301 4.42 9.54 -5.30
CA GLY A 301 5.47 8.52 -5.30
C GLY A 301 6.01 8.17 -6.69
N MET A 302 5.20 8.25 -7.75
CA MET A 302 5.68 8.13 -9.13
C MET A 302 6.57 9.32 -9.51
N ALA A 303 6.14 10.55 -9.22
CA ALA A 303 6.95 11.74 -9.48
C ALA A 303 8.29 11.72 -8.73
N ALA A 304 8.28 11.28 -7.47
CA ALA A 304 9.50 11.10 -6.68
C ALA A 304 10.48 10.09 -7.29
N ALA A 305 9.97 8.95 -7.78
CA ALA A 305 10.80 7.97 -8.47
C ALA A 305 11.42 8.54 -9.75
N GLU A 306 10.64 9.24 -10.57
CA GLU A 306 11.12 9.91 -11.78
C GLU A 306 12.24 10.92 -11.47
N LEU A 307 12.06 11.74 -10.42
CA LEU A 307 13.06 12.69 -9.93
C LEU A 307 14.37 11.98 -9.53
N MET A 308 14.28 10.91 -8.74
CA MET A 308 15.46 10.16 -8.29
C MET A 308 16.17 9.43 -9.43
N ILE A 309 15.42 8.84 -10.37
CA ILE A 309 15.97 8.18 -11.57
C ILE A 309 16.71 9.19 -12.43
N ALA A 310 16.10 10.36 -12.69
CA ALA A 310 16.73 11.43 -13.46
C ALA A 310 17.99 11.97 -12.76
N GLY A 311 17.96 12.09 -11.44
CA GLY A 311 19.10 12.50 -10.61
C GLY A 311 20.15 11.42 -10.39
N ARG A 312 19.88 10.17 -10.80
CA ARG A 312 20.75 8.99 -10.60
C ARG A 312 21.16 8.76 -9.15
N VAL A 313 20.30 9.13 -8.21
CA VAL A 313 20.50 8.86 -6.79
C VAL A 313 19.15 8.75 -6.11
N GLY A 314 18.94 7.69 -5.34
CA GLY A 314 17.69 7.50 -4.61
C GLY A 314 17.37 6.07 -4.25
N ILE A 315 16.11 5.84 -3.90
CA ILE A 315 15.62 4.52 -3.50
C ILE A 315 14.21 4.29 -4.08
N LEU A 316 14.06 3.21 -4.84
CA LEU A 316 12.81 2.82 -5.48
C LEU A 316 12.11 1.73 -4.66
N ARG A 317 10.78 1.75 -4.66
CA ARG A 317 9.93 0.64 -4.23
C ARG A 317 9.63 -0.20 -5.46
N THR A 318 10.29 -1.34 -5.59
CA THR A 318 10.22 -2.18 -6.80
C THR A 318 9.35 -3.40 -6.55
N MET A 319 8.80 -3.99 -7.61
CA MET A 319 8.10 -5.27 -7.54
C MET A 319 8.07 -5.91 -8.93
N PRO A 320 8.52 -7.16 -9.08
CA PRO A 320 8.47 -7.86 -10.36
C PRO A 320 7.02 -8.17 -10.76
N PRO A 321 6.73 -8.40 -12.05
CA PRO A 321 5.44 -8.90 -12.48
C PRO A 321 5.18 -10.30 -11.91
N ALA A 322 3.90 -10.63 -11.71
CA ALA A 322 3.48 -11.99 -11.39
C ALA A 322 3.86 -12.94 -12.53
N SER A 323 4.15 -14.21 -12.20
CA SER A 323 4.44 -15.22 -13.22
C SER A 323 3.19 -15.54 -14.03
N ASP A 324 3.37 -15.95 -15.29
CA ASP A 324 2.25 -16.40 -16.14
C ASP A 324 1.46 -17.56 -15.51
N GLU A 325 2.15 -18.42 -14.74
CA GLU A 325 1.54 -19.51 -13.98
C GLU A 325 0.65 -18.99 -12.86
N ASP A 326 1.12 -18.04 -12.06
CA ASP A 326 0.32 -17.43 -10.99
C ASP A 326 -0.91 -16.71 -11.56
N VAL A 327 -0.74 -15.99 -12.69
CA VAL A 327 -1.83 -15.31 -13.39
C VAL A 327 -2.86 -16.30 -13.91
N ALA A 328 -2.43 -17.40 -14.55
CA ALA A 328 -3.31 -18.45 -15.04
C ALA A 328 -4.05 -19.16 -13.90
N ALA A 329 -3.35 -19.45 -12.80
CA ALA A 329 -3.93 -20.07 -11.61
C ALA A 329 -4.99 -19.16 -10.97
N PHE A 330 -4.70 -17.86 -10.82
CA PHE A 330 -5.67 -16.90 -10.30
C PHE A 330 -6.89 -16.80 -11.22
N ARG A 331 -6.69 -16.66 -12.55
CA ARG A 331 -7.80 -16.65 -13.52
C ARG A 331 -8.70 -17.88 -13.38
N ALA A 332 -8.13 -19.07 -13.24
CA ALA A 332 -8.92 -20.29 -13.03
C ALA A 332 -9.72 -20.25 -11.71
N GLN A 333 -9.14 -19.72 -10.62
CA GLN A 333 -9.85 -19.54 -9.34
C GLN A 333 -11.04 -18.59 -9.48
N THR A 334 -10.90 -17.48 -10.22
CA THR A 334 -12.00 -16.53 -10.43
C THR A 334 -13.24 -17.15 -11.09
N ALA A 335 -13.04 -18.13 -11.98
CA ALA A 335 -14.13 -18.89 -12.57
C ALA A 335 -14.82 -19.79 -11.54
N GLY A 336 -14.05 -20.41 -10.64
CA GLY A 336 -14.57 -21.19 -9.51
C GLY A 336 -15.37 -20.34 -8.51
N PHE A 337 -15.00 -19.07 -8.33
CA PHE A 337 -15.77 -18.12 -7.53
C PHE A 337 -17.04 -17.63 -8.21
N GLY A 338 -17.23 -17.85 -9.52
CA GLY A 338 -18.38 -17.34 -10.27
C GLY A 338 -18.25 -15.87 -10.73
N LEU A 339 -17.05 -15.29 -10.65
CA LEU A 339 -16.70 -13.96 -11.19
C LEU A 339 -15.55 -14.10 -12.19
N PRO A 340 -15.72 -14.79 -13.32
CA PRO A 340 -14.61 -15.15 -14.20
C PRO A 340 -13.89 -13.92 -14.77
N TRP A 341 -12.56 -13.93 -14.69
CA TRP A 341 -11.71 -12.97 -15.38
C TRP A 341 -11.58 -13.34 -16.86
N ALA A 342 -12.28 -12.60 -17.71
CA ALA A 342 -12.30 -12.82 -19.16
C ALA A 342 -10.93 -12.60 -19.82
N GLU A 343 -10.65 -13.38 -20.86
CA GLU A 343 -9.43 -13.27 -21.66
C GLU A 343 -9.38 -11.90 -22.37
N GLY A 344 -8.20 -11.28 -22.42
CA GLY A 344 -8.02 -9.94 -23.00
C GLY A 344 -8.37 -8.75 -22.08
N VAL A 345 -9.08 -8.96 -20.97
CA VAL A 345 -9.24 -7.93 -19.93
C VAL A 345 -7.96 -7.84 -19.12
N SER A 346 -7.42 -6.62 -18.95
CA SER A 346 -6.23 -6.43 -18.12
C SER A 346 -6.53 -6.79 -16.67
N TYR A 347 -5.51 -7.19 -15.91
CA TYR A 347 -5.68 -7.52 -14.50
C TYR A 347 -6.21 -6.32 -13.69
N GLY A 348 -5.68 -5.11 -13.96
CA GLY A 348 -6.12 -3.90 -13.28
C GLY A 348 -7.58 -3.54 -13.58
N ASP A 349 -8.02 -3.68 -14.82
CA ASP A 349 -9.43 -3.42 -15.17
C ASP A 349 -10.35 -4.46 -14.54
N TYR A 350 -9.95 -5.73 -14.54
CA TYR A 350 -10.71 -6.78 -13.87
C TYR A 350 -10.92 -6.47 -12.38
N LEU A 351 -9.85 -6.11 -11.65
CA LEU A 351 -9.97 -5.77 -10.22
C LEU A 351 -10.83 -4.54 -9.96
N ARG A 352 -10.75 -3.53 -10.84
CA ARG A 352 -11.51 -2.28 -10.72
C ARG A 352 -13.01 -2.50 -10.90
N ASP A 353 -13.38 -3.41 -11.80
CA ASP A 353 -14.77 -3.74 -12.12
C ASP A 353 -15.38 -4.77 -11.15
N LEU A 354 -14.60 -5.29 -10.19
CA LEU A 354 -15.13 -6.23 -9.20
C LEU A 354 -16.20 -5.55 -8.34
N PRO A 355 -17.37 -6.19 -8.16
CA PRO A 355 -18.43 -5.62 -7.35
C PRO A 355 -17.98 -5.48 -5.89
N ARG A 356 -18.47 -4.43 -5.20
CA ARG A 356 -18.35 -4.28 -3.73
C ARG A 356 -19.33 -5.22 -3.00
N THR A 357 -19.13 -6.52 -3.19
CA THR A 357 -19.90 -7.62 -2.59
C THR A 357 -18.96 -8.57 -1.85
N PRO A 358 -19.48 -9.44 -0.95
CA PRO A 358 -18.65 -10.44 -0.28
C PRO A 358 -17.84 -11.32 -1.24
N LEU A 359 -18.41 -11.68 -2.39
CA LEU A 359 -17.73 -12.49 -3.39
C LEU A 359 -16.63 -11.70 -4.14
N GLY A 360 -16.92 -10.46 -4.54
CA GLY A 360 -15.91 -9.58 -5.14
C GLY A 360 -14.74 -9.30 -4.18
N ARG A 361 -15.02 -9.25 -2.87
CA ARG A 361 -13.99 -9.15 -1.82
C ARG A 361 -13.10 -10.38 -1.79
N VAL A 362 -13.66 -11.60 -1.77
CA VAL A 362 -12.87 -12.85 -1.81
C VAL A 362 -11.92 -12.85 -3.01
N VAL A 363 -12.41 -12.44 -4.19
CA VAL A 363 -11.55 -12.31 -5.37
C VAL A 363 -10.42 -11.30 -5.14
N ARG A 364 -10.72 -10.10 -4.59
CA ARG A 364 -9.70 -9.09 -4.26
C ARG A 364 -8.67 -9.62 -3.26
N GLU A 365 -9.10 -10.33 -2.23
CA GLU A 365 -8.22 -10.95 -1.23
C GLU A 365 -7.30 -11.99 -1.87
N HIS A 366 -7.79 -12.82 -2.80
CA HIS A 366 -6.94 -13.74 -3.54
C HIS A 366 -6.00 -13.04 -4.53
N ALA A 367 -6.43 -11.91 -5.11
CA ALA A 367 -5.63 -11.10 -6.01
C ALA A 367 -4.36 -10.55 -5.33
N ALA A 368 -4.40 -10.38 -3.99
CA ALA A 368 -3.21 -10.12 -3.17
C ALA A 368 -2.05 -11.07 -3.54
N GLY A 369 -2.35 -12.35 -3.77
CA GLY A 369 -1.36 -13.35 -4.15
C GLY A 369 -0.54 -13.03 -5.41
N LEU A 370 -0.99 -12.14 -6.28
CA LEU A 370 -0.27 -11.71 -7.49
C LEU A 370 0.71 -10.56 -7.23
N PHE A 371 0.62 -9.86 -6.09
CA PHE A 371 1.47 -8.71 -5.78
C PHE A 371 2.67 -9.10 -4.89
N ARG A 372 3.40 -10.15 -5.25
CA ARG A 372 4.54 -10.68 -4.46
C ARG A 372 5.88 -10.08 -4.88
N GLY A 373 6.85 -10.17 -3.98
CA GLY A 373 8.25 -9.81 -4.28
C GLY A 373 8.56 -8.31 -4.23
N ALA A 374 7.67 -7.49 -3.66
CA ALA A 374 7.95 -6.05 -3.60
C ALA A 374 9.09 -5.76 -2.61
N SER A 375 10.12 -5.04 -3.06
CA SER A 375 11.34 -4.73 -2.30
C SER A 375 11.73 -3.26 -2.39
N TYR A 376 12.88 -2.89 -1.85
CA TYR A 376 13.50 -1.58 -2.06
C TYR A 376 14.82 -1.74 -2.80
N ALA A 377 15.09 -0.87 -3.77
CA ALA A 377 16.33 -0.82 -4.50
C ALA A 377 16.94 0.58 -4.36
N ALA A 378 18.01 0.68 -3.58
CA ALA A 378 18.81 1.89 -3.46
C ALA A 378 19.82 1.97 -4.62
N PHE A 379 20.14 3.19 -5.05
CA PHE A 379 21.10 3.43 -6.11
C PHE A 379 21.78 4.79 -5.99
N ASP A 380 23.03 4.85 -6.44
CA ASP A 380 23.84 6.06 -6.56
C ASP A 380 24.77 5.89 -7.77
N GLY A 381 24.42 6.53 -8.88
CA GLY A 381 25.04 6.31 -10.19
C GLY A 381 24.21 5.39 -11.10
N GLU A 382 24.55 4.11 -11.14
CA GLU A 382 23.86 3.14 -12.00
C GLU A 382 22.46 2.80 -11.49
N LEU A 383 21.50 2.65 -12.41
CA LEU A 383 20.12 2.32 -12.05
C LEU A 383 19.99 0.83 -11.69
N PRO A 384 19.07 0.47 -10.78
CA PRO A 384 18.73 -0.93 -10.54
C PRO A 384 18.18 -1.61 -11.79
N GLU A 385 18.39 -2.93 -11.93
CA GLU A 385 17.84 -3.73 -13.04
C GLU A 385 16.31 -3.63 -13.12
N LEU A 386 15.65 -3.68 -11.96
CA LEU A 386 14.21 -3.47 -11.84
C LEU A 386 13.95 -2.08 -11.28
N THR A 387 13.36 -1.20 -12.08
CA THR A 387 12.96 0.16 -11.65
C THR A 387 11.47 0.30 -11.38
N GLU A 388 10.67 -0.66 -11.84
CA GLU A 388 9.21 -0.60 -11.78
C GLU A 388 8.62 -1.32 -10.57
N GLN A 389 7.42 -0.87 -10.20
CA GLN A 389 6.52 -1.58 -9.33
C GLN A 389 5.37 -2.12 -10.19
N ALA A 390 5.30 -3.43 -10.39
CA ALA A 390 4.38 -4.03 -11.37
C ALA A 390 2.88 -3.87 -11.06
N ALA A 391 2.47 -3.68 -9.80
CA ALA A 391 1.08 -3.36 -9.43
C ALA A 391 0.70 -1.97 -9.93
N ILE A 392 1.62 -1.02 -9.75
CA ILE A 392 1.43 0.37 -10.13
C ILE A 392 1.62 0.51 -11.64
N ALA A 393 2.45 -0.35 -12.25
CA ALA A 393 2.90 -0.26 -13.63
C ALA A 393 3.60 1.08 -13.93
N ALA A 394 4.49 1.47 -13.01
CA ALA A 394 5.38 2.62 -13.13
C ALA A 394 6.57 2.51 -12.15
N PRO A 395 7.66 3.27 -12.34
CA PRO A 395 8.59 3.57 -11.27
C PRO A 395 7.89 4.21 -10.08
N TYR A 396 8.24 3.79 -8.86
CA TYR A 396 7.57 4.25 -7.67
C TYR A 396 8.53 4.35 -6.48
N ALA A 397 8.30 5.35 -5.64
CA ALA A 397 9.02 5.56 -4.39
C ALA A 397 8.07 5.97 -3.28
N HIS A 398 8.43 5.62 -2.05
CA HIS A 398 7.71 6.02 -0.86
C HIS A 398 8.24 7.37 -0.36
N VAL A 399 7.38 8.39 -0.33
CA VAL A 399 7.71 9.77 0.08
C VAL A 399 6.55 10.46 0.82
N THR A 400 5.53 9.73 1.24
CA THR A 400 4.27 10.32 1.72
C THR A 400 3.91 9.92 3.14
N ALA A 401 4.67 9.05 3.79
CA ALA A 401 4.35 8.54 5.13
C ALA A 401 5.56 8.52 6.09
N PRO A 402 6.34 9.62 6.22
CA PRO A 402 7.59 9.62 7.00
C PRO A 402 7.41 9.43 8.52
N LEU A 403 6.25 9.68 9.10
CA LEU A 403 5.98 9.43 10.52
C LEU A 403 5.97 7.92 10.82
N ARG A 404 5.62 7.09 9.83
CA ARG A 404 5.42 5.64 9.98
C ARG A 404 6.32 4.77 9.13
N ARG A 405 7.14 5.35 8.24
CA ARG A 405 8.03 4.60 7.35
C ARG A 405 9.37 5.30 7.19
N LEU A 406 10.45 4.60 7.55
CA LEU A 406 11.80 5.17 7.62
C LEU A 406 12.30 5.68 6.26
N VAL A 407 12.07 4.91 5.18
CA VAL A 407 12.59 5.19 3.84
C VAL A 407 12.15 6.55 3.30
N ASP A 408 10.93 7.00 3.64
CA ASP A 408 10.35 8.25 3.18
C ASP A 408 11.22 9.45 3.61
N ARG A 409 11.90 9.37 4.76
CA ARG A 409 12.81 10.43 5.24
C ARG A 409 13.98 10.66 4.27
N TRP A 410 14.59 9.60 3.75
CA TRP A 410 15.67 9.71 2.76
C TRP A 410 15.13 10.14 1.42
N ALA A 411 14.07 9.50 0.95
CA ALA A 411 13.50 9.78 -0.36
C ALA A 411 13.01 11.24 -0.47
N LEU A 412 12.43 11.81 0.59
CA LEU A 412 12.06 13.24 0.66
C LEU A 412 13.29 14.15 0.58
N LEU A 413 14.36 13.89 1.33
CA LEU A 413 15.58 14.69 1.31
C LEU A 413 16.30 14.63 -0.05
N VAL A 414 16.33 13.45 -0.67
CA VAL A 414 16.88 13.27 -2.03
C VAL A 414 16.03 14.05 -3.04
N CYS A 415 14.71 13.85 -3.05
CA CYS A 415 13.82 14.53 -3.98
C CYS A 415 13.90 16.06 -3.83
N GLU A 416 13.98 16.56 -2.60
CA GLU A 416 14.02 18.00 -2.33
C GLU A 416 15.34 18.64 -2.78
N ALA A 417 16.48 17.95 -2.60
CA ALA A 417 17.75 18.39 -3.17
C ALA A 417 17.70 18.41 -4.70
N LEU A 418 17.25 17.31 -5.33
CA LEU A 418 17.19 17.16 -6.79
C LEU A 418 16.23 18.15 -7.46
N ALA A 419 15.02 18.33 -6.91
CA ALA A 419 14.02 19.27 -7.42
C ALA A 419 14.53 20.72 -7.40
N ASN A 420 15.43 21.04 -6.47
CA ASN A 420 16.04 22.37 -6.32
C ASN A 420 17.46 22.46 -6.90
N ARG A 421 17.91 21.46 -7.67
CA ARG A 421 19.24 21.39 -8.29
C ARG A 421 20.39 21.59 -7.30
N ARG A 422 20.24 21.07 -6.09
CA ARG A 422 21.27 21.03 -5.04
C ARG A 422 21.85 19.63 -4.95
N GLU A 423 23.06 19.55 -4.41
CA GLU A 423 23.65 18.25 -4.07
C GLU A 423 22.85 17.58 -2.95
N VAL A 424 22.68 16.26 -3.07
CA VAL A 424 22.10 15.43 -2.01
C VAL A 424 23.06 15.45 -0.81
N PRO A 425 22.58 15.72 0.41
CA PRO A 425 23.42 15.74 1.60
C PRO A 425 24.24 14.46 1.76
N HIS A 426 25.50 14.61 2.20
CA HIS A 426 26.44 13.49 2.29
C HIS A 426 25.93 12.37 3.21
N GLU A 427 25.33 12.73 4.34
CA GLU A 427 24.78 11.79 5.34
C GLU A 427 23.62 10.97 4.77
N VAL A 428 22.81 11.57 3.90
CA VAL A 428 21.70 10.89 3.20
C VAL A 428 22.26 9.93 2.15
N ARG A 429 23.19 10.42 1.33
CA ARG A 429 23.78 9.67 0.23
C ARG A 429 24.63 8.48 0.70
N SER A 430 25.42 8.67 1.75
CA SER A 430 26.34 7.66 2.31
C SER A 430 25.66 6.53 3.09
N THR A 431 24.38 6.66 3.44
CA THR A 431 23.63 5.66 4.23
C THR A 431 22.43 5.08 3.49
N LEU A 432 22.32 5.37 2.18
CA LEU A 432 21.16 5.00 1.36
C LEU A 432 21.06 3.49 1.11
N ASP A 433 22.21 2.82 1.00
CA ASP A 433 22.37 1.39 0.77
C ASP A 433 22.01 0.52 1.98
N GLU A 434 21.96 1.09 3.19
CA GLU A 434 21.49 0.41 4.40
C GLU A 434 19.97 0.17 4.39
N LEU A 435 19.20 1.05 3.74
CA LEU A 435 17.74 1.09 3.83
C LEU A 435 17.05 -0.16 3.31
N PRO A 436 17.42 -0.76 2.16
CA PRO A 436 16.81 -2.01 1.70
C PRO A 436 16.84 -3.12 2.75
N SER A 437 17.98 -3.28 3.45
CA SER A 437 18.13 -4.29 4.50
C SER A 437 17.25 -3.98 5.72
N ILE A 438 17.24 -2.73 6.17
CA ILE A 438 16.41 -2.29 7.31
C ILE A 438 14.92 -2.51 7.01
N MET A 439 14.45 -2.03 5.85
CA MET A 439 13.06 -2.14 5.45
C MET A 439 12.65 -3.60 5.17
N GLY A 440 13.56 -4.43 4.68
CA GLY A 440 13.35 -5.86 4.49
C GLY A 440 13.10 -6.57 5.83
N ARG A 441 13.97 -6.36 6.83
CA ARG A 441 13.82 -6.92 8.17
C ARG A 441 12.52 -6.47 8.84
N SER A 442 12.21 -5.18 8.79
CA SER A 442 10.99 -4.65 9.41
C SER A 442 9.72 -5.13 8.71
N SER A 443 9.76 -5.37 7.39
CA SER A 443 8.64 -5.95 6.63
C SER A 443 8.42 -7.42 6.94
N GLN A 444 9.49 -8.21 7.10
CA GLN A 444 9.39 -9.61 7.52
C GLN A 444 8.80 -9.72 8.93
N LEU A 445 9.24 -8.87 9.86
CA LEU A 445 8.73 -8.84 11.23
C LEU A 445 7.24 -8.48 11.26
N ALA A 446 6.83 -7.45 10.51
CA ALA A 446 5.42 -7.07 10.37
C ALA A 446 4.59 -8.21 9.76
N GLY A 447 5.10 -8.89 8.72
CA GLY A 447 4.42 -10.02 8.09
C GLY A 447 4.22 -11.22 9.03
N ARG A 448 5.20 -11.51 9.90
CA ARG A 448 5.07 -12.55 10.94
C ARG A 448 4.01 -12.19 11.97
N LEU A 449 3.95 -10.93 12.40
CA LEU A 449 2.91 -10.45 13.31
C LEU A 449 1.53 -10.54 12.66
N ASP A 450 1.39 -10.04 11.44
CA ASP A 450 0.12 -10.06 10.69
C ASP A 450 -0.40 -11.49 10.55
N ALA A 451 0.45 -12.43 10.11
CA ALA A 451 0.08 -13.84 9.97
C ALA A 451 -0.34 -14.46 11.31
N GLY A 452 0.50 -14.35 12.35
CA GLY A 452 0.21 -14.93 13.66
C GLY A 452 -1.01 -14.29 14.35
N ALA A 453 -1.30 -13.02 14.05
CA ALA A 453 -2.49 -12.33 14.53
C ALA A 453 -3.75 -12.81 13.81
N VAL A 454 -3.69 -13.01 12.49
CA VAL A 454 -4.79 -13.61 11.71
C VAL A 454 -5.11 -15.00 12.27
N ASP A 455 -4.11 -15.87 12.49
CA ASP A 455 -4.32 -17.22 13.03
C ASP A 455 -5.05 -17.19 14.38
N ARG A 456 -4.66 -16.28 15.29
CA ARG A 456 -5.30 -16.11 16.61
C ARG A 456 -6.72 -15.58 16.51
N VAL A 457 -6.97 -14.67 15.57
CA VAL A 457 -8.30 -14.14 15.31
C VAL A 457 -9.21 -15.23 14.75
N GLU A 458 -8.72 -16.02 13.79
CA GLU A 458 -9.47 -17.15 13.23
C GLU A 458 -9.79 -18.20 14.31
N ALA A 459 -8.82 -18.53 15.17
CA ALA A 459 -9.06 -19.41 16.32
C ALA A 459 -10.11 -18.84 17.28
N ALA A 460 -10.06 -17.54 17.56
CA ALA A 460 -11.03 -16.85 18.42
C ALA A 460 -12.46 -16.83 17.85
N LEU A 461 -12.62 -16.74 16.52
CA LEU A 461 -13.93 -16.83 15.86
C LEU A 461 -14.55 -18.24 15.91
N LEU A 462 -13.71 -19.26 16.08
CA LEU A 462 -14.11 -20.66 16.10
C LEU A 462 -14.17 -21.25 17.51
N HIS A 463 -13.66 -20.53 18.51
CA HIS A 463 -13.64 -20.97 19.90
C HIS A 463 -15.04 -21.29 20.42
N GLY A 464 -15.21 -22.45 21.07
CA GLY A 464 -16.50 -22.92 21.58
C GLY A 464 -17.38 -23.62 20.54
N ARG A 465 -16.91 -23.80 19.30
CA ARG A 465 -17.64 -24.44 18.19
C ARG A 465 -17.07 -25.81 17.83
N GLU A 466 -16.23 -26.40 18.68
CA GLU A 466 -15.62 -27.70 18.45
C GLU A 466 -16.68 -28.79 18.26
N GLY A 467 -16.48 -29.64 17.24
CA GLY A 467 -17.43 -30.68 16.83
C GLY A 467 -18.45 -30.24 15.79
N GLU A 468 -18.63 -28.93 15.55
CA GLU A 468 -19.50 -28.42 14.49
C GLU A 468 -18.96 -28.74 13.09
N VAL A 469 -19.88 -28.88 12.13
CA VAL A 469 -19.56 -29.11 10.71
C VAL A 469 -19.83 -27.83 9.93
N PHE A 470 -18.82 -27.38 9.19
CA PHE A 470 -18.83 -26.18 8.39
C PHE A 470 -18.85 -26.54 6.91
N GLU A 471 -19.52 -25.71 6.12
CA GLU A 471 -19.33 -25.69 4.68
C GLU A 471 -18.07 -24.89 4.35
N ALA A 472 -17.27 -25.41 3.41
CA ALA A 472 -16.03 -24.77 2.99
C ALA A 472 -15.84 -24.91 1.48
N VAL A 473 -15.12 -23.97 0.88
CA VAL A 473 -14.71 -24.02 -0.53
C VAL A 473 -13.25 -24.45 -0.60
N VAL A 474 -12.94 -25.43 -1.44
CA VAL A 474 -11.55 -25.82 -1.72
C VAL A 474 -10.87 -24.70 -2.51
N LEU A 475 -9.87 -24.06 -1.93
CA LEU A 475 -9.11 -22.99 -2.58
C LEU A 475 -8.01 -23.56 -3.49
N ARG A 476 -7.24 -24.52 -2.97
CA ARG A 476 -6.16 -25.21 -3.70
C ARG A 476 -5.82 -26.54 -3.06
N ARG A 477 -5.25 -27.45 -3.84
CA ARG A 477 -4.70 -28.71 -3.33
C ARG A 477 -3.20 -28.59 -3.06
N ARG A 478 -2.74 -29.34 -2.06
CA ARG A 478 -1.33 -29.58 -1.73
C ARG A 478 -1.11 -31.09 -1.60
N ASP A 479 0.14 -31.53 -1.58
CA ASP A 479 0.49 -32.95 -1.49
C ASP A 479 -0.03 -33.61 -0.19
N ASP A 480 -0.27 -32.81 0.86
CA ASP A 480 -0.71 -33.21 2.20
C ASP A 480 -2.20 -32.91 2.51
N GLY A 481 -2.96 -32.36 1.56
CA GLY A 481 -4.37 -32.04 1.77
C GLY A 481 -4.92 -30.96 0.85
N ALA A 482 -5.91 -30.22 1.34
CA ALA A 482 -6.46 -29.07 0.64
C ALA A 482 -6.48 -27.84 1.55
N ARG A 483 -6.16 -26.67 0.99
CA ARG A 483 -6.49 -25.39 1.63
C ARG A 483 -7.96 -25.12 1.35
N VAL A 484 -8.75 -24.92 2.38
CA VAL A 484 -10.18 -24.61 2.29
C VAL A 484 -10.47 -23.28 2.97
N ALA A 485 -11.46 -22.55 2.48
CA ALA A 485 -12.03 -21.38 3.13
C ALA A 485 -13.44 -21.71 3.61
N LEU A 486 -13.72 -21.53 4.90
CA LEU A 486 -15.07 -21.67 5.43
C LEU A 486 -16.00 -20.62 4.81
N THR A 487 -17.26 -21.00 4.56
CA THR A 487 -18.25 -20.05 4.05
C THR A 487 -18.62 -19.00 5.09
N GLN A 488 -18.73 -19.41 6.36
CA GLN A 488 -18.97 -18.55 7.54
C GLN A 488 -18.45 -19.21 8.83
N PRO A 489 -17.63 -18.53 9.65
CA PRO A 489 -16.94 -17.26 9.39
C PRO A 489 -15.85 -17.43 8.30
N PRO A 490 -15.36 -16.34 7.66
CA PRO A 490 -14.32 -16.43 6.62
C PRO A 490 -12.95 -16.75 7.23
N VAL A 491 -12.74 -18.03 7.51
CA VAL A 491 -11.53 -18.64 8.08
C VAL A 491 -10.91 -19.58 7.05
N GLU A 492 -9.60 -19.52 6.87
CA GLU A 492 -8.89 -20.47 6.03
C GLU A 492 -8.15 -21.54 6.83
N ALA A 493 -8.31 -22.81 6.45
CA ALA A 493 -7.63 -23.92 7.09
C ALA A 493 -7.01 -24.88 6.07
N THR A 494 -5.95 -25.57 6.48
CA THR A 494 -5.44 -26.73 5.73
C THR A 494 -6.07 -27.99 6.31
N VAL A 495 -6.74 -28.77 5.47
CA VAL A 495 -7.48 -29.96 5.89
C VAL A 495 -6.97 -31.17 5.13
N ALA A 496 -6.53 -32.18 5.89
CA ALA A 496 -6.09 -33.45 5.32
C ALA A 496 -7.26 -34.20 4.69
N ALA A 497 -6.98 -34.97 3.64
CA ALA A 497 -7.91 -35.92 3.01
C ALA A 497 -9.25 -35.32 2.49
N VAL A 498 -9.27 -34.04 2.11
CA VAL A 498 -10.43 -33.44 1.42
C VAL A 498 -10.44 -33.85 -0.06
N GLU A 499 -11.52 -34.49 -0.50
CA GLU A 499 -11.79 -34.79 -1.90
C GLU A 499 -12.55 -33.63 -2.55
N GLY A 500 -11.97 -33.01 -3.58
CA GLY A 500 -12.58 -31.88 -4.27
C GLY A 500 -11.59 -31.13 -5.17
N ALA A 501 -12.07 -30.63 -6.31
CA ALA A 501 -11.28 -29.73 -7.15
C ALA A 501 -11.34 -28.30 -6.58
N PRO A 502 -10.33 -27.43 -6.86
CA PRO A 502 -10.45 -26.00 -6.55
C PRO A 502 -11.80 -25.42 -7.01
N GLY A 503 -12.48 -24.71 -6.11
CA GLY A 503 -13.84 -24.19 -6.29
C GLY A 503 -14.97 -25.11 -5.80
N SER A 504 -14.71 -26.38 -5.46
CA SER A 504 -15.74 -27.29 -4.95
C SER A 504 -16.14 -26.98 -3.52
N LEU A 505 -17.43 -27.07 -3.22
CA LEU A 505 -17.96 -27.06 -1.85
C LEU A 505 -17.72 -28.41 -1.18
N VAL A 506 -17.19 -28.37 0.03
CA VAL A 506 -16.89 -29.53 0.88
C VAL A 506 -17.39 -29.26 2.30
N ARG A 507 -17.49 -30.32 3.11
CA ARG A 507 -17.86 -30.21 4.52
C ARG A 507 -16.69 -30.63 5.38
N VAL A 508 -16.39 -29.81 6.39
CA VAL A 508 -15.28 -30.04 7.31
C VAL A 508 -15.77 -29.90 8.75
N ARG A 509 -15.29 -30.76 9.65
CA ARG A 509 -15.62 -30.71 11.07
C ARG A 509 -14.48 -30.05 11.84
N LEU A 510 -14.79 -29.04 12.64
CA LEU A 510 -13.83 -28.46 13.57
C LEU A 510 -13.55 -29.46 14.68
N THR A 511 -12.29 -29.82 14.88
CA THR A 511 -11.86 -30.81 15.89
C THR A 511 -11.18 -30.17 17.08
N ARG A 512 -10.47 -29.05 16.86
CA ARG A 512 -9.76 -28.32 17.90
C ARG A 512 -9.57 -26.86 17.47
N THR A 513 -9.63 -25.96 18.45
CA THR A 513 -9.18 -24.57 18.31
C THR A 513 -8.48 -24.12 19.59
N ASP A 514 -7.50 -23.23 19.47
CA ASP A 514 -6.72 -22.70 20.59
C ASP A 514 -6.31 -21.25 20.28
N ILE A 515 -6.86 -20.30 21.03
CA ILE A 515 -6.65 -18.86 20.81
C ILE A 515 -5.21 -18.45 21.12
N ALA A 516 -4.59 -19.02 22.16
CA ALA A 516 -3.24 -18.65 22.59
C ALA A 516 -2.19 -18.95 21.52
N THR A 517 -2.36 -20.08 20.83
CA THR A 517 -1.46 -20.52 19.76
C THR A 517 -1.92 -20.11 18.36
N GLY A 518 -3.20 -19.76 18.19
CA GLY A 518 -3.83 -19.55 16.87
C GLY A 518 -4.12 -20.84 16.11
N THR A 519 -4.15 -21.99 16.80
CA THR A 519 -4.33 -23.29 16.15
C THR A 519 -5.80 -23.51 15.80
N THR A 520 -6.09 -23.95 14.58
CA THR A 520 -7.40 -24.48 14.17
C THR A 520 -7.22 -25.79 13.40
N GLU A 521 -7.91 -26.85 13.80
CA GLU A 521 -7.79 -28.19 13.20
C GLU A 521 -9.14 -28.71 12.72
N PHE A 522 -9.17 -29.16 11.47
CA PHE A 522 -10.37 -29.68 10.83
C PHE A 522 -10.16 -31.08 10.27
N THR A 523 -11.25 -31.82 10.13
CA THR A 523 -11.29 -33.12 9.43
C THR A 523 -12.36 -33.10 8.34
N ALA A 524 -12.11 -33.81 7.23
CA ALA A 524 -13.13 -34.02 6.21
C ALA A 524 -14.31 -34.83 6.77
N VAL A 525 -15.53 -34.53 6.31
CA VAL A 525 -16.78 -35.20 6.73
C VAL A 525 -17.28 -36.17 5.68
#